data_AF-A0A7C6ZN72-F1
#
_entry.id   AF-A0A7C6ZN72-F1
#
_cell.length_a   1.000
_cell.length_b   1.000
_cell.length_c   1.000
_cell.angle_alpha   90.00
_cell.angle_beta   90.00
_cell.angle_gamma   90.00
#
_symmetry.space_group_name_H-M   'P 1'
#
loop_
_entity.id
_entity.type
_entity.pdbx_description
1 polymer ?
#
loop_
_entity_poly.entity_id
_entity_poly.type
_entity_poly.pdbx_seq_one_letter_code
_entity_poly.pdbx_strand_id
1 'polypeptide(L)'
;MICQGTRQARWLSWNIEGLSVLPALMGFTGIMAFAGPVESWWQPAIPVAFVVASLAVMGAEGKVLPGRDGRLLPAAIFLSGIGLVEVFRLRPELVIRQFTWVMLGLALFLAIPKVIKDYHVLEGYTHLAGMGAVVLLAVTILFGREVGGARAWVRLFGMSLEPSEAAKLLMVVFLAGYLSEVRRLLANPTYRVFGLFVPEMAYIGPMLLTWGLSLLLLIFQRDLGTALLLFVVFLSMLYMASGRASYVLMGLALLVLGGVITSHLFDHVRTRVLVWLN
;
A
#
# COMPACT_ATOMS: atom_id res chain seq x y z
N MET A 1 26.63 19.03 -29.06
CA MET A 1 25.94 20.07 -28.26
C MET A 1 24.94 19.45 -27.27
N ILE A 2 25.33 18.38 -26.54
CA ILE A 2 24.42 17.58 -25.67
C ILE A 2 24.85 17.62 -24.18
N CYS A 3 25.99 18.22 -23.84
CA CYS A 3 26.54 18.18 -22.46
C CYS A 3 26.06 19.30 -21.51
N GLN A 4 25.11 20.17 -21.88
CA GLN A 4 24.62 21.24 -20.99
C GLN A 4 23.30 20.93 -20.25
N GLY A 5 22.56 19.89 -20.64
CA GLY A 5 21.27 19.56 -20.01
C GLY A 5 21.35 18.96 -18.61
N THR A 6 22.49 18.37 -18.22
CA THR A 6 22.62 17.65 -16.94
C THR A 6 22.83 18.57 -15.73
N ARG A 7 23.49 19.72 -15.91
CA ARG A 7 23.71 20.68 -14.81
C ARG A 7 22.46 21.46 -14.44
N GLN A 8 21.64 21.83 -15.42
CA GLN A 8 20.43 22.60 -15.20
C GLN A 8 19.30 21.73 -14.61
N ALA A 9 19.19 20.46 -15.05
CA ALA A 9 18.33 19.46 -14.43
C ALA A 9 18.76 19.16 -12.97
N ARG A 10 20.07 19.08 -12.70
CA ARG A 10 20.60 18.95 -11.34
C ARG A 10 20.23 20.18 -10.50
N TRP A 11 20.42 21.41 -10.97
CA TRP A 11 20.02 22.61 -10.23
C TRP A 11 18.51 22.68 -9.91
N LEU A 12 17.64 22.30 -10.85
CA LEU A 12 16.20 22.21 -10.60
C LEU A 12 15.83 21.08 -9.61
N SER A 13 16.52 19.93 -9.66
CA SER A 13 16.31 18.86 -8.67
C SER A 13 16.65 19.31 -7.25
N TRP A 14 17.74 20.05 -7.04
CA TRP A 14 18.10 20.59 -5.73
C TRP A 14 17.10 21.62 -5.19
N ASN A 15 16.42 22.38 -6.07
CA ASN A 15 15.39 23.33 -5.66
C ASN A 15 14.06 22.64 -5.27
N ILE A 16 13.69 21.54 -5.94
CA ILE A 16 12.49 20.76 -5.61
C ILE A 16 12.75 19.89 -4.37
N GLU A 17 13.93 19.28 -4.27
CA GLU A 17 14.39 18.55 -3.09
C GLU A 17 14.54 19.51 -1.88
N GLY A 18 15.03 20.73 -2.10
CA GLY A 18 15.07 21.80 -1.08
C GLY A 18 13.68 22.27 -0.62
N LEU A 19 12.72 22.44 -1.55
CA LEU A 19 11.33 22.76 -1.19
C LEU A 19 10.66 21.66 -0.36
N SER A 20 11.09 20.42 -0.54
CA SER A 20 10.58 19.29 0.24
C SER A 20 11.16 19.15 1.65
N VAL A 21 12.06 20.06 2.05
CA VAL A 21 12.55 20.23 3.43
C VAL A 21 11.64 21.16 4.25
N LEU A 22 10.91 22.07 3.59
CA LEU A 22 9.88 22.92 4.19
C LEU A 22 8.83 22.18 5.05
N PRO A 23 8.40 20.95 4.73
CA PRO A 23 7.48 20.13 5.54
C PRO A 23 8.11 19.61 6.82
N ALA A 24 9.39 19.25 6.76
CA ALA A 24 10.20 18.89 7.91
C ALA A 24 10.36 20.10 8.85
N LEU A 25 10.51 21.31 8.29
CA LEU A 25 10.52 22.58 9.03
C LEU A 25 9.11 22.97 9.54
N MET A 26 8.04 22.70 8.79
CA MET A 26 6.65 22.89 9.24
C MET A 26 6.26 21.91 10.36
N GLY A 27 6.81 20.69 10.37
CA GLY A 27 6.68 19.76 11.48
C GLY A 27 7.39 20.27 12.74
N PHE A 28 8.56 20.90 12.59
CA PHE A 28 9.28 21.54 13.69
C PHE A 28 8.49 22.73 14.29
N THR A 29 7.94 23.62 13.46
CA THR A 29 7.10 24.73 13.94
C THR A 29 5.77 24.25 14.50
N GLY A 30 5.14 23.24 13.91
CA GLY A 30 3.90 22.63 14.40
C GLY A 30 4.08 21.96 15.76
N ILE A 31 5.13 21.18 15.95
CA ILE A 31 5.39 20.52 17.25
C ILE A 31 5.72 21.55 18.33
N MET A 32 6.55 22.56 18.05
CA MET A 32 6.86 23.60 19.03
C MET A 32 5.68 24.54 19.33
N ALA A 33 4.79 24.79 18.36
CA ALA A 33 3.62 25.65 18.55
C ALA A 33 2.48 24.97 19.32
N PHE A 34 2.37 23.63 19.28
CA PHE A 34 1.25 22.89 19.87
C PHE A 34 1.61 22.02 21.09
N ALA A 35 2.89 21.77 21.39
CA ALA A 35 3.31 20.90 22.49
C ALA A 35 3.10 21.48 23.91
N GLY A 36 2.68 22.74 24.06
CA GLY A 36 2.67 23.40 25.37
C GLY A 36 4.10 23.54 25.94
N PRO A 37 4.27 23.73 27.26
CA PRO A 37 5.59 23.73 27.88
C PRO A 37 6.30 22.39 27.60
N VAL A 38 7.58 22.44 27.25
CA VAL A 38 8.38 21.23 27.04
C VAL A 38 8.52 20.48 28.38
N GLU A 39 7.70 19.45 28.58
CA GLU A 39 7.70 18.63 29.80
C GLU A 39 8.82 17.58 29.79
N SER A 40 9.31 17.19 28.61
CA SER A 40 10.33 16.15 28.50
C SER A 40 11.30 16.34 27.33
N TRP A 41 12.54 15.86 27.51
CA TRP A 41 13.65 16.04 26.58
C TRP A 41 13.42 15.43 25.19
N TRP A 42 12.58 14.41 25.07
CA TRP A 42 12.33 13.71 23.81
C TRP A 42 11.38 14.49 22.88
N GLN A 43 10.56 15.40 23.41
CA GLN A 43 9.59 16.19 22.65
C GLN A 43 10.23 17.00 21.51
N PRO A 44 11.33 17.74 21.72
CA PRO A 44 12.07 18.39 20.63
C PRO A 44 12.98 17.42 19.85
N ALA A 45 13.44 16.34 20.47
CA ALA A 45 14.40 15.42 19.86
C ALA A 45 13.80 14.63 18.68
N ILE A 46 12.53 14.21 18.78
CA ILE A 46 11.85 13.41 17.74
C ILE A 46 11.73 14.15 16.40
N PRO A 47 11.18 15.39 16.34
CA PRO A 47 11.14 16.13 15.08
C PRO A 47 12.53 16.39 14.51
N VAL A 48 13.51 16.77 15.33
CA VAL A 48 14.89 16.98 14.85
C VAL A 48 15.45 15.71 14.25
N ALA A 49 15.31 14.57 14.93
CA ALA A 49 15.74 13.27 14.42
C ALA A 49 15.00 12.89 13.13
N PHE A 50 13.70 13.17 13.03
CA PHE A 50 12.91 12.94 11.82
C PHE A 50 13.43 13.75 10.63
N VAL A 51 13.70 15.04 10.81
CA VAL A 51 14.25 15.91 9.76
C VAL A 51 15.62 15.42 9.31
N VAL A 52 16.53 15.16 10.25
CA VAL A 52 17.89 14.70 9.96
C VAL A 52 17.86 13.36 9.22
N ALA A 53 17.05 12.41 9.68
CA ALA A 53 16.87 11.12 9.03
C ALA A 53 16.31 11.27 7.61
N SER A 54 15.29 12.11 7.43
CA SER A 54 14.67 12.37 6.14
C SER A 54 15.67 12.91 5.12
N LEU A 55 16.48 13.91 5.52
CA LEU A 55 17.53 14.47 4.67
C LEU A 55 18.61 13.44 4.34
N ALA A 56 19.03 12.64 5.33
CA ALA A 56 19.99 11.57 5.12
C ALA A 56 19.47 10.51 4.13
N VAL A 57 18.20 10.14 4.24
CA VAL A 57 17.56 9.14 3.36
C VAL A 57 17.42 9.68 1.94
N MET A 58 16.98 10.94 1.76
CA MET A 58 16.91 11.57 0.44
C MET A 58 18.28 11.59 -0.25
N GLY A 59 19.33 11.99 0.49
CA GLY A 59 20.70 12.00 -0.01
C GLY A 59 21.26 10.60 -0.29
N ALA A 60 20.92 9.60 0.53
CA ALA A 60 21.34 8.22 0.34
C ALA A 60 20.63 7.59 -0.87
N GLU A 61 19.32 7.79 -1.00
CA GLU A 61 18.53 7.32 -2.13
C GLU A 61 19.12 7.85 -3.45
N GLY A 62 19.70 9.06 -3.47
CA GLY A 62 20.23 9.67 -4.70
C GLY A 62 21.50 8.97 -5.19
N LYS A 63 22.21 8.32 -4.26
CA LYS A 63 23.38 7.48 -4.53
C LYS A 63 22.99 6.04 -4.86
N VAL A 64 21.93 5.52 -4.23
CA VAL A 64 21.49 4.13 -4.40
C VAL A 64 20.70 3.93 -5.69
N LEU A 65 19.91 4.93 -6.12
CA LEU A 65 19.00 4.84 -7.27
C LEU A 65 19.26 5.98 -8.28
N PRO A 66 20.32 5.88 -9.11
CA PRO A 66 20.58 6.87 -10.14
C PRO A 66 19.48 6.83 -11.22
N GLY A 67 18.76 7.93 -11.42
CA GLY A 67 17.68 8.05 -12.42
C GLY A 67 16.25 7.89 -11.88
N ARG A 68 16.08 7.82 -10.56
CA ARG A 68 14.78 7.81 -9.87
C ARG A 68 13.95 9.09 -10.11
N ASP A 69 12.66 9.02 -9.83
CA ASP A 69 11.82 10.21 -9.62
C ASP A 69 12.12 10.82 -8.24
N GLY A 70 12.71 12.02 -8.22
CA GLY A 70 13.05 12.73 -6.98
C GLY A 70 11.86 13.26 -6.17
N ARG A 71 10.61 13.12 -6.64
CA ARG A 71 9.43 13.75 -6.03
C ARG A 71 8.64 12.84 -5.11
N LEU A 72 8.69 11.52 -5.32
CA LEU A 72 7.85 10.57 -4.59
C LEU A 72 8.27 10.42 -3.12
N LEU A 73 9.57 10.20 -2.86
CA LEU A 73 10.05 10.07 -1.48
C LEU A 73 9.75 11.33 -0.66
N PRO A 74 10.04 12.55 -1.14
CA PRO A 74 9.76 13.72 -0.32
C PRO A 74 8.27 13.98 -0.10
N ALA A 75 7.39 13.63 -1.04
CA ALA A 75 5.95 13.66 -0.82
C ALA A 75 5.51 12.64 0.25
N ALA A 76 6.10 11.44 0.28
CA ALA A 76 5.83 10.45 1.33
C ALA A 76 6.32 10.91 2.71
N ILE A 77 7.52 11.53 2.77
CA ILE A 77 8.07 12.13 3.99
C ILE A 77 7.20 13.28 4.49
N PHE A 78 6.71 14.13 3.58
CA PHE A 78 5.75 15.20 3.88
C PHE A 78 4.52 14.67 4.60
N LEU A 79 3.84 13.69 3.99
CA LEU A 79 2.62 13.11 4.54
C LEU A 79 2.87 12.38 5.86
N SER A 80 4.02 11.70 5.99
CA SER A 80 4.44 11.07 7.24
C SER A 80 4.70 12.08 8.35
N GLY A 81 5.27 13.24 8.01
CA GLY A 81 5.48 14.36 8.93
C GLY A 81 4.18 14.91 9.47
N ILE A 82 3.17 15.15 8.60
CA ILE A 82 1.81 15.55 9.03
C ILE A 82 1.23 14.50 9.98
N GLY A 83 1.32 13.21 9.63
CA GLY A 83 0.83 12.14 10.49
C GLY A 83 1.50 12.11 11.87
N LEU A 84 2.81 12.36 11.95
CA LEU A 84 3.53 12.47 13.21
C LEU A 84 3.06 13.67 14.05
N VAL A 85 2.82 14.83 13.43
CA VAL A 85 2.29 16.02 14.12
C VAL A 85 0.89 15.75 14.69
N GLU A 86 0.00 15.13 13.92
CA GLU A 86 -1.35 14.79 14.39
C GLU A 86 -1.32 13.78 15.53
N VAL A 87 -0.46 12.74 15.46
CA VAL A 87 -0.30 11.79 16.58
C VAL A 87 0.25 12.49 17.81
N PHE A 88 1.22 13.40 17.65
CA PHE A 88 1.77 14.19 18.75
C PHE A 88 0.68 15.02 19.44
N ARG A 89 -0.23 15.59 18.66
CA ARG A 89 -1.32 16.43 19.16
C ARG A 89 -2.44 15.62 19.82
N LEU A 90 -2.84 14.49 19.22
CA LEU A 90 -4.03 13.74 19.65
C LEU A 90 -3.71 12.69 20.71
N ARG A 91 -2.56 12.01 20.60
CA ARG A 91 -2.14 10.88 21.46
C ARG A 91 -0.62 10.86 21.64
N PRO A 92 -0.06 11.79 22.42
CA PRO A 92 1.39 11.95 22.60
C PRO A 92 2.08 10.66 23.08
N GLU A 93 1.37 9.81 23.83
CA GLU A 93 1.87 8.52 24.31
C GLU A 93 2.21 7.52 23.19
N LEU A 94 1.68 7.73 21.97
CA LEU A 94 1.93 6.85 20.81
C LEU A 94 3.03 7.35 19.88
N VAL A 95 3.54 8.57 20.09
CA VAL A 95 4.49 9.25 19.19
C VAL A 95 5.76 8.44 18.99
N ILE A 96 6.37 7.94 20.07
CA ILE A 96 7.63 7.19 20.00
C ILE A 96 7.47 5.94 19.13
N ARG A 97 6.33 5.24 19.30
CA ARG A 97 6.01 4.06 18.50
C ARG A 97 5.79 4.43 17.03
N GLN A 98 5.03 5.49 16.76
CA GLN A 98 4.80 5.97 15.40
C GLN A 98 6.12 6.37 14.71
N PHE A 99 6.97 7.12 15.41
CA PHE A 99 8.28 7.52 14.94
C PHE A 99 9.16 6.31 14.61
N THR A 100 9.15 5.28 15.46
CA THR A 100 9.92 4.06 15.21
C THR A 100 9.47 3.35 13.94
N TRP A 101 8.15 3.27 13.68
CA TRP A 101 7.62 2.69 12.44
C TRP A 101 7.98 3.51 11.20
N VAL A 102 7.93 4.84 11.29
CA VAL A 102 8.36 5.71 10.19
C VAL A 102 9.84 5.51 9.88
N MET A 103 10.69 5.46 10.91
CA MET A 103 12.12 5.20 10.76
C MET A 103 12.42 3.82 10.17
N LEU A 104 11.69 2.78 10.61
CA LEU A 104 11.79 1.44 10.03
C LEU A 104 11.37 1.45 8.55
N GLY A 105 10.29 2.14 8.20
CA GLY A 105 9.82 2.28 6.82
C GLY A 105 10.84 2.96 5.91
N LEU A 106 11.45 4.06 6.36
CA LEU A 106 12.53 4.74 5.63
C LEU A 106 13.77 3.86 5.46
N ALA A 107 14.13 3.08 6.49
CA ALA A 107 15.25 2.14 6.40
C ALA A 107 14.95 1.02 5.40
N LEU A 108 13.75 0.42 5.46
CA LEU A 108 13.31 -0.60 4.51
C LEU A 108 13.26 -0.08 3.08
N PHE A 109 12.78 1.16 2.87
CA PHE A 109 12.77 1.81 1.56
C PHE A 109 14.17 1.87 0.93
N LEU A 110 15.21 2.19 1.71
CA LEU A 110 16.60 2.19 1.21
C LEU A 110 17.20 0.78 1.06
N ALA A 111 16.71 -0.18 1.85
CA ALA A 111 17.22 -1.54 1.83
C ALA A 111 16.70 -2.34 0.64
N ILE A 112 15.40 -2.22 0.32
CA ILE A 112 14.73 -3.02 -0.72
C ILE A 112 15.45 -2.93 -2.08
N PRO A 113 15.78 -1.74 -2.63
CA PRO A 113 16.48 -1.65 -3.92
C PRO A 113 17.90 -2.24 -3.93
N LYS A 114 18.53 -2.35 -2.75
CA LYS A 114 19.85 -2.99 -2.63
C LYS A 114 19.77 -4.51 -2.69
N VAL A 115 18.68 -5.06 -2.15
CA VAL A 115 18.39 -6.51 -2.13
C VAL A 115 17.81 -6.96 -3.47
N ILE A 116 16.81 -6.23 -3.96
CA ILE A 116 16.11 -6.48 -5.22
C ILE A 116 16.63 -5.49 -6.25
N LYS A 117 17.75 -5.84 -6.88
CA LYS A 117 18.36 -4.99 -7.93
C LYS A 117 17.59 -5.04 -9.25
N ASP A 118 17.02 -6.20 -9.55
CA ASP A 118 16.22 -6.42 -10.75
C ASP A 118 14.84 -6.92 -10.33
N TYR A 119 13.81 -6.16 -10.70
CA TYR A 119 12.43 -6.50 -10.38
C TYR A 119 11.89 -7.65 -11.24
N HIS A 120 12.51 -7.97 -12.38
CA HIS A 120 12.10 -9.12 -13.21
C HIS A 120 12.28 -10.44 -12.47
N VAL A 121 13.15 -10.49 -11.45
CA VAL A 121 13.26 -11.66 -10.55
C VAL A 121 11.92 -11.99 -9.91
N LEU A 122 11.06 -11.00 -9.64
CA LEU A 122 9.74 -11.24 -9.05
C LEU A 122 8.78 -11.96 -10.02
N GLU A 123 8.97 -11.85 -11.34
CA GLU A 123 8.14 -12.55 -12.32
C GLU A 123 8.26 -14.07 -12.17
N GLY A 124 9.46 -14.57 -11.83
CA GLY A 124 9.69 -15.99 -11.54
C GLY A 124 9.00 -16.50 -10.26
N TYR A 125 8.54 -15.60 -9.39
CA TYR A 125 7.86 -15.94 -8.14
C TYR A 125 6.36 -15.64 -8.17
N THR A 126 5.77 -15.37 -9.34
CA THR A 126 4.36 -14.99 -9.49
C THR A 126 3.41 -15.91 -8.71
N HIS A 127 3.41 -17.22 -9.01
CA HIS A 127 2.52 -18.18 -8.34
C HIS A 127 2.85 -18.36 -6.86
N LEU A 128 4.14 -18.31 -6.50
CA LEU A 128 4.57 -18.43 -5.10
C LEU A 128 4.12 -17.22 -4.27
N ALA A 129 4.12 -16.02 -4.86
CA ALA A 129 3.57 -14.83 -4.23
C ALA A 129 2.05 -14.94 -4.04
N GLY A 130 1.31 -15.41 -5.05
CA GLY A 130 -0.13 -15.60 -4.96
C GLY A 130 -0.51 -16.62 -3.88
N MET A 131 0.15 -17.79 -3.87
CA MET A 131 -0.01 -18.80 -2.83
C MET A 131 0.40 -18.26 -1.45
N GLY A 132 1.50 -17.52 -1.38
CA GLY A 132 1.97 -16.87 -0.16
C GLY A 132 0.94 -15.90 0.43
N ALA A 133 0.28 -15.10 -0.42
CA ALA A 133 -0.78 -14.19 0.00
C ALA A 133 -1.97 -14.96 0.61
N VAL A 134 -2.44 -16.00 -0.08
CA VAL A 134 -3.55 -16.86 0.40
C VAL A 134 -3.18 -17.55 1.71
N VAL A 135 -2.01 -18.16 1.79
CA VAL A 135 -1.54 -18.86 3.00
C VAL A 135 -1.42 -17.89 4.16
N LEU A 136 -0.86 -16.70 3.95
CA LEU A 136 -0.69 -15.71 5.00
C LEU A 136 -2.05 -15.24 5.56
N LEU A 137 -3.03 -15.02 4.69
CA LEU A 137 -4.40 -14.69 5.10
C LEU A 137 -5.08 -15.86 5.83
N ALA A 138 -4.90 -17.09 5.35
CA ALA A 138 -5.46 -18.28 5.99
C ALA A 138 -4.88 -18.49 7.41
N VAL A 139 -3.56 -18.35 7.56
CA VAL A 139 -2.87 -18.41 8.86
C VAL A 139 -3.39 -17.33 9.80
N THR A 140 -3.67 -16.13 9.28
CA THR A 140 -4.22 -15.02 10.09
C THR A 140 -5.61 -15.33 10.64
N ILE A 141 -6.44 -16.10 9.94
CA ILE A 141 -7.75 -16.52 10.48
C ILE A 141 -7.58 -17.42 11.71
N LEU A 142 -6.55 -18.29 11.68
CA LEU A 142 -6.29 -19.28 12.73
C LEU A 142 -5.61 -18.66 13.96
N PHE A 143 -4.64 -17.77 13.75
CA PHE A 143 -3.78 -17.23 14.81
C PHE A 143 -4.00 -15.75 15.11
N GLY A 144 -4.84 -15.07 14.32
CA GLY A 144 -5.17 -13.66 14.48
C GLY A 144 -6.03 -13.39 15.70
N ARG A 145 -5.78 -12.26 16.35
CA ARG A 145 -6.56 -11.75 17.48
C ARG A 145 -7.66 -10.82 17.00
N GLU A 146 -8.79 -10.86 17.70
CA GLU A 146 -9.88 -9.92 17.47
C GLU A 146 -9.53 -8.54 18.03
N VAL A 147 -9.46 -7.55 17.15
CA VAL A 147 -9.30 -6.13 17.49
C VAL A 147 -10.36 -5.36 16.72
N GLY A 148 -11.19 -4.56 17.41
CA GLY A 148 -12.25 -3.77 16.76
C GLY A 148 -13.32 -4.61 16.04
N GLY A 149 -13.45 -5.90 16.37
CA GLY A 149 -14.37 -6.84 15.73
C GLY A 149 -13.83 -7.55 14.50
N ALA A 150 -12.56 -7.33 14.12
CA ALA A 150 -11.88 -8.01 13.02
C ALA A 150 -10.72 -8.90 13.52
N ARG A 151 -10.55 -10.09 12.94
CA ARG A 151 -9.42 -11.02 13.19
C ARG A 151 -8.29 -10.78 12.20
N ALA A 152 -7.64 -9.62 12.30
CA ALA A 152 -6.59 -9.21 11.37
C ALA A 152 -5.18 -9.18 11.98
N TRP A 153 -5.06 -9.09 13.31
CA TRP A 153 -3.78 -8.76 13.96
C TRP A 153 -3.08 -9.96 14.57
N VAL A 154 -1.80 -10.15 14.25
CA VAL A 154 -0.94 -11.17 14.88
C VAL A 154 0.12 -10.47 15.71
N ARG A 155 0.33 -10.95 16.95
CA ARG A 155 1.34 -10.38 17.85
C ARG A 155 2.61 -11.24 17.80
N LEU A 156 3.71 -10.64 17.34
CA LEU A 156 5.02 -11.28 17.23
C LEU A 156 6.06 -10.40 17.93
N PHE A 157 6.86 -10.97 18.84
CA PHE A 157 7.95 -10.29 19.54
C PHE A 157 7.56 -8.94 20.19
N GLY A 158 6.36 -8.87 20.78
CA GLY A 158 5.85 -7.63 21.40
C GLY A 158 5.30 -6.58 20.43
N MET A 159 5.49 -6.78 19.11
CA MET A 159 4.93 -5.94 18.05
C MET A 159 3.62 -6.55 17.53
N SER A 160 2.69 -5.69 17.12
CA SER A 160 1.48 -6.10 16.41
C SER A 160 1.73 -5.89 14.92
N LEU A 161 1.66 -6.98 14.16
CA LEU A 161 1.78 -6.96 12.70
C LEU A 161 0.44 -7.38 12.09
N GLU A 162 0.09 -6.73 11.00
CA GLU A 162 -1.09 -7.07 10.23
C GLU A 162 -0.64 -7.86 8.99
N PRO A 163 -0.83 -9.20 8.95
CA PRO A 163 -0.34 -9.99 7.84
C PRO A 163 -1.06 -9.68 6.52
N SER A 164 -2.26 -9.09 6.59
CA SER A 164 -3.03 -8.62 5.43
C SER A 164 -2.23 -7.59 4.60
N GLU A 165 -1.38 -6.77 5.25
CA GLU A 165 -0.52 -5.78 4.58
C GLU A 165 0.51 -6.45 3.68
N ALA A 166 1.20 -7.48 4.19
CA ALA A 166 2.14 -8.26 3.41
C ALA A 166 1.42 -9.09 2.32
N ALA A 167 0.23 -9.63 2.62
CA ALA A 167 -0.56 -10.35 1.64
C ALA A 167 -1.00 -9.47 0.46
N LYS A 168 -1.32 -8.19 0.70
CA LYS A 168 -1.60 -7.21 -0.38
C LYS A 168 -0.41 -7.03 -1.30
N LEU A 169 0.80 -6.87 -0.77
CA LEU A 169 2.01 -6.73 -1.58
C LEU A 169 2.27 -7.98 -2.43
N LEU A 170 2.15 -9.17 -1.82
CA LEU A 170 2.28 -10.45 -2.53
C LEU A 170 1.22 -10.62 -3.62
N MET A 171 -0.03 -10.19 -3.36
CA MET A 171 -1.10 -10.20 -4.34
C MET A 171 -0.80 -9.27 -5.52
N VAL A 172 -0.25 -8.07 -5.27
CA VAL A 172 0.16 -7.16 -6.36
C VAL A 172 1.24 -7.79 -7.22
N VAL A 173 2.23 -8.47 -6.63
CA VAL A 173 3.27 -9.20 -7.38
C VAL A 173 2.66 -10.31 -8.23
N PHE A 174 1.77 -11.12 -7.63
CA PHE A 174 1.04 -12.17 -8.35
C PHE A 174 0.22 -11.61 -9.51
N LEU A 175 -0.57 -10.57 -9.27
CA LEU A 175 -1.40 -9.96 -10.30
C LEU A 175 -0.55 -9.33 -11.41
N ALA A 176 0.56 -8.67 -11.08
CA ALA A 176 1.45 -8.07 -12.06
C ALA A 176 2.05 -9.13 -13.01
N GLY A 177 2.62 -10.19 -12.45
CA GLY A 177 3.22 -11.28 -13.25
C GLY A 177 2.17 -12.07 -14.03
N TYR A 178 1.05 -12.41 -13.41
CA TYR A 178 0.01 -13.18 -14.09
C TYR A 178 -0.64 -12.38 -15.22
N LEU A 179 -0.98 -11.11 -14.98
CA LEU A 179 -1.58 -10.24 -15.99
C LEU A 179 -0.63 -9.93 -17.14
N SER A 180 0.70 -9.91 -16.91
CA SER A 180 1.67 -9.70 -17.99
C SER A 180 1.71 -10.89 -18.95
N GLU A 181 1.61 -12.12 -18.44
CA GLU A 181 1.55 -13.35 -19.22
C GLU A 181 0.26 -13.44 -20.07
N VAL A 182 -0.90 -13.17 -19.47
CA VAL A 182 -2.20 -13.28 -20.16
C VAL A 182 -2.64 -11.99 -20.86
N ARG A 183 -1.80 -10.95 -20.87
CA ARG A 183 -2.14 -9.61 -21.39
C ARG A 183 -2.73 -9.63 -22.79
N ARG A 184 -2.15 -10.43 -23.69
CA ARG A 184 -2.60 -10.53 -25.10
C ARG A 184 -4.02 -11.08 -25.20
N LEU A 185 -4.37 -12.06 -24.37
CA LEU A 185 -5.70 -12.67 -24.31
C LEU A 185 -6.72 -11.69 -23.74
N LEU A 186 -6.33 -10.85 -22.77
CA LEU A 186 -7.19 -9.84 -22.16
C LEU A 186 -7.46 -8.66 -23.11
N ALA A 187 -6.46 -8.24 -23.88
CA ALA A 187 -6.56 -7.14 -24.84
C ALA A 187 -7.37 -7.54 -26.08
N ASN A 188 -7.25 -8.79 -26.53
CA ASN A 188 -7.96 -9.35 -27.69
C ASN A 188 -8.74 -10.61 -27.29
N PRO A 189 -9.83 -10.48 -26.51
CA PRO A 189 -10.69 -11.58 -26.11
C PRO A 189 -11.40 -12.17 -27.32
N THR A 190 -11.31 -13.49 -27.42
CA THR A 190 -11.85 -14.30 -28.52
C THR A 190 -13.36 -14.52 -28.40
N TYR A 191 -13.92 -14.49 -27.19
CA TYR A 191 -15.31 -14.87 -26.93
C TYR A 191 -16.19 -13.67 -26.56
N ARG A 192 -17.43 -13.70 -27.03
CA ARG A 192 -18.49 -12.76 -26.65
C ARG A 192 -19.59 -13.52 -25.93
N VAL A 193 -19.78 -13.24 -24.64
CA VAL A 193 -20.82 -13.85 -23.81
C VAL A 193 -21.74 -12.73 -23.31
N PHE A 194 -23.04 -12.83 -23.53
CA PHE A 194 -24.03 -11.78 -23.18
C PHE A 194 -23.68 -10.37 -23.70
N GLY A 195 -23.11 -10.26 -24.90
CA GLY A 195 -22.70 -8.97 -25.48
C GLY A 195 -21.41 -8.38 -24.88
N LEU A 196 -20.85 -9.01 -23.85
CA LEU A 196 -19.57 -8.66 -23.22
C LEU A 196 -18.46 -9.54 -23.78
N PHE A 197 -17.30 -8.95 -24.00
CA PHE A 197 -16.12 -9.72 -24.38
C PHE A 197 -15.49 -10.34 -23.15
N VAL A 198 -15.29 -11.66 -23.15
CA VAL A 198 -14.78 -12.39 -22.00
C VAL A 198 -13.59 -13.25 -22.45
N PRO A 199 -12.47 -13.28 -21.69
CA PRO A 199 -11.35 -14.15 -21.99
C PRO A 199 -11.69 -15.62 -21.75
N GLU A 200 -10.85 -16.52 -22.26
CA GLU A 200 -10.97 -17.96 -21.97
C GLU A 200 -10.81 -18.25 -20.48
N MET A 201 -11.85 -18.83 -19.86
CA MET A 201 -11.90 -19.11 -18.43
C MET A 201 -10.75 -19.98 -17.93
N ALA A 202 -10.20 -20.84 -18.78
CA ALA A 202 -9.04 -21.67 -18.45
C ALA A 202 -7.79 -20.85 -18.07
N TYR A 203 -7.60 -19.69 -18.70
CA TYR A 203 -6.42 -18.85 -18.52
C TYR A 203 -6.60 -17.74 -17.49
N ILE A 204 -7.84 -17.34 -17.17
CA ILE A 204 -8.13 -16.37 -16.09
C ILE A 204 -8.56 -17.05 -14.79
N GLY A 205 -8.92 -18.34 -14.85
CA GLY A 205 -9.38 -19.14 -13.72
C GLY A 205 -8.41 -19.14 -12.54
N PRO A 206 -7.11 -19.44 -12.71
CA PRO A 206 -6.15 -19.44 -11.59
C PRO A 206 -5.99 -18.06 -10.92
N MET A 207 -6.03 -16.99 -11.71
CA MET A 207 -6.02 -15.61 -11.20
C MET A 207 -7.26 -15.31 -10.37
N LEU A 208 -8.44 -15.54 -10.94
CA LEU A 208 -9.71 -15.29 -10.26
C LEU A 208 -9.88 -16.16 -9.02
N LEU A 209 -9.39 -17.39 -9.05
CA LEU A 209 -9.41 -18.30 -7.91
C LEU A 209 -8.52 -17.78 -6.78
N THR A 210 -7.27 -17.42 -7.07
CA THR A 210 -6.33 -16.93 -6.05
C THR A 210 -6.81 -15.62 -5.45
N TRP A 211 -7.19 -14.67 -6.30
CA TRP A 211 -7.73 -13.37 -5.87
C TRP A 211 -9.06 -13.51 -5.12
N GLY A 212 -10.00 -14.29 -5.65
CA GLY A 212 -11.32 -14.52 -5.05
C GLY A 212 -11.22 -15.24 -3.71
N LEU A 213 -10.30 -16.20 -3.58
CA LEU A 213 -10.01 -16.87 -2.32
C LEU A 213 -9.44 -15.88 -1.30
N SER A 214 -8.51 -15.00 -1.69
CA SER A 214 -8.00 -13.95 -0.79
C SER A 214 -9.10 -13.00 -0.33
N LEU A 215 -10.00 -12.58 -1.21
CA LEU A 215 -11.15 -11.75 -0.83
C LEU A 215 -12.07 -12.48 0.15
N LEU A 216 -12.37 -13.75 -0.12
CA LEU A 216 -13.20 -14.57 0.75
C LEU A 216 -12.58 -14.69 2.15
N LEU A 217 -11.27 -14.95 2.24
CA LEU A 217 -10.55 -15.02 3.51
C LEU A 217 -10.61 -13.69 4.28
N LEU A 218 -10.48 -12.55 3.60
CA LEU A 218 -10.61 -11.23 4.24
C LEU A 218 -12.02 -10.96 4.76
N ILE A 219 -13.06 -11.38 4.04
CA ILE A 219 -14.44 -11.31 4.52
C ILE A 219 -14.61 -12.15 5.79
N PHE A 220 -14.03 -13.36 5.83
CA PHE A 220 -14.04 -14.20 7.04
C PHE A 220 -13.25 -13.59 8.21
N GLN A 221 -12.17 -12.84 7.93
CA GLN A 221 -11.46 -12.06 8.95
C GLN A 221 -12.28 -10.88 9.47
N ARG A 222 -13.46 -10.59 8.87
CA ARG A 222 -14.28 -9.39 9.11
C ARG A 222 -13.54 -8.09 8.78
N ASP A 223 -12.60 -8.15 7.84
CA ASP A 223 -11.84 -6.98 7.35
C ASP A 223 -12.30 -6.57 5.95
N LEU A 224 -13.45 -5.89 5.91
CA LEU A 224 -14.07 -5.42 4.67
C LEU A 224 -13.29 -4.27 4.03
N GLY A 225 -12.58 -3.47 4.84
CA GLY A 225 -11.79 -2.35 4.34
C GLY A 225 -10.64 -2.87 3.47
N THR A 226 -9.90 -3.85 3.98
CA THR A 226 -8.81 -4.48 3.23
C THR A 226 -9.32 -5.27 2.02
N ALA A 227 -10.47 -5.95 2.14
CA ALA A 227 -11.10 -6.63 1.00
C ALA A 227 -11.46 -5.64 -0.13
N LEU A 228 -12.06 -4.50 0.22
CA LEU A 228 -12.41 -3.46 -0.74
C LEU A 228 -11.15 -2.87 -1.41
N LEU A 229 -10.10 -2.60 -0.65
CA LEU A 229 -8.83 -2.09 -1.20
C LEU A 229 -8.22 -3.10 -2.19
N LEU A 230 -8.16 -4.38 -1.82
CA LEU A 230 -7.61 -5.43 -2.69
C LEU A 230 -8.46 -5.62 -3.97
N PHE A 231 -9.78 -5.44 -3.86
CA PHE A 231 -10.68 -5.44 -5.01
C PHE A 231 -10.40 -4.27 -5.96
N VAL A 232 -10.26 -3.05 -5.44
CA VAL A 232 -9.98 -1.85 -6.25
C VAL A 232 -8.62 -1.98 -6.93
N VAL A 233 -7.58 -2.42 -6.21
CA VAL A 233 -6.25 -2.68 -6.77
C VAL A 233 -6.31 -3.67 -7.92
N PHE A 234 -7.04 -4.77 -7.75
CA PHE A 234 -7.25 -5.75 -8.82
C PHE A 234 -7.90 -5.12 -10.06
N LEU A 235 -8.98 -4.35 -9.90
CA LEU A 235 -9.61 -3.68 -11.04
C LEU A 235 -8.70 -2.68 -11.73
N SER A 236 -7.92 -1.91 -10.97
CA SER A 236 -6.94 -0.97 -11.53
C SER A 236 -5.90 -1.70 -12.38
N MET A 237 -5.32 -2.79 -11.86
CA MET A 237 -4.33 -3.58 -12.60
C MET A 237 -4.93 -4.29 -13.82
N LEU A 238 -6.15 -4.83 -13.69
CA LEU A 238 -6.87 -5.46 -14.79
C LEU A 238 -7.13 -4.47 -15.92
N TYR A 239 -7.53 -3.24 -15.59
CA TYR A 239 -7.70 -2.17 -16.57
C TYR A 239 -6.38 -1.81 -17.26
N MET A 240 -5.30 -1.66 -16.50
CA MET A 240 -3.97 -1.35 -17.05
C MET A 240 -3.46 -2.45 -18.00
N ALA A 241 -3.71 -3.72 -17.67
CA ALA A 241 -3.30 -4.85 -18.51
C ALA A 241 -4.14 -4.95 -19.79
N SER A 242 -5.47 -4.83 -19.67
CA SER A 242 -6.41 -5.06 -20.75
C SER A 242 -6.70 -3.86 -21.65
N GLY A 243 -6.61 -2.63 -21.13
CA GLY A 243 -7.04 -1.40 -21.79
C GLY A 243 -8.56 -1.28 -21.99
N ARG A 244 -9.37 -2.14 -21.38
CA ARG A 244 -10.83 -2.23 -21.64
C ARG A 244 -11.67 -1.79 -20.45
N ALA A 245 -12.42 -0.71 -20.63
CA ALA A 245 -13.35 -0.21 -19.61
C ALA A 245 -14.48 -1.21 -19.27
N SER A 246 -14.82 -2.12 -20.19
CA SER A 246 -15.84 -3.15 -19.96
C SER A 246 -15.54 -4.04 -18.75
N TYR A 247 -14.27 -4.39 -18.52
CA TYR A 247 -13.88 -5.20 -17.37
C TYR A 247 -14.01 -4.42 -16.06
N VAL A 248 -13.73 -3.11 -16.08
CA VAL A 248 -13.92 -2.24 -14.92
C VAL A 248 -15.40 -2.11 -14.58
N LEU A 249 -16.27 -1.88 -15.57
CA LEU A 249 -17.71 -1.79 -15.36
C LEU A 249 -18.29 -3.09 -14.82
N MET A 250 -17.87 -4.24 -15.37
CA MET A 250 -18.25 -5.55 -14.85
C MET A 250 -17.75 -5.76 -13.41
N GLY A 251 -16.52 -5.36 -13.13
CA GLY A 251 -15.96 -5.37 -11.78
C GLY A 251 -16.76 -4.52 -10.80
N LEU A 252 -17.10 -3.28 -11.16
CA LEU A 252 -17.92 -2.41 -10.32
C LEU A 252 -19.31 -2.99 -10.08
N ALA A 253 -19.93 -3.59 -11.10
CA ALA A 253 -21.19 -4.29 -10.93
C ALA A 253 -21.06 -5.48 -9.95
N LEU A 254 -20.00 -6.28 -10.08
CA LEU A 254 -19.70 -7.37 -9.14
C LEU A 254 -19.42 -6.87 -7.72
N LEU A 255 -18.79 -5.71 -7.56
CA LEU A 255 -18.55 -5.10 -6.26
C LEU A 255 -19.86 -4.73 -5.56
N VAL A 256 -20.77 -4.08 -6.30
CA VAL A 256 -22.10 -3.71 -5.79
C VAL A 256 -22.89 -4.97 -5.42
N LEU A 257 -22.94 -5.94 -6.33
CA LEU A 257 -23.62 -7.23 -6.09
C LEU A 257 -23.04 -7.96 -4.88
N GLY A 258 -21.71 -8.07 -4.81
CA GLY A 258 -20.99 -8.69 -3.71
C GLY A 258 -21.25 -7.98 -2.38
N GLY A 259 -21.26 -6.64 -2.37
CA GLY A 259 -21.60 -5.84 -1.20
C GLY A 259 -23.02 -6.10 -0.70
N VAL A 260 -24.00 -6.09 -1.60
CA VAL A 260 -25.41 -6.42 -1.29
C VAL A 260 -25.51 -7.85 -0.72
N ILE A 261 -24.98 -8.85 -1.42
CA ILE A 261 -25.01 -10.25 -0.96
C ILE A 261 -24.38 -10.39 0.43
N THR A 262 -23.19 -9.80 0.62
CA THR A 262 -22.45 -9.89 1.90
C THR A 262 -23.21 -9.19 3.03
N SER A 263 -23.90 -8.07 2.75
CA SER A 263 -24.76 -7.39 3.73
C SER A 263 -25.98 -8.24 4.18
N HIS A 264 -26.44 -9.15 3.34
CA HIS A 264 -27.52 -10.07 3.68
C HIS A 264 -27.01 -11.31 4.43
N LEU A 265 -25.81 -11.80 4.08
CA LEU A 265 -25.22 -13.02 4.65
C LEU A 265 -24.51 -12.79 5.99
N PHE A 266 -23.95 -11.61 6.23
CA PHE A 266 -23.13 -11.33 7.42
C PHE A 266 -23.67 -10.12 8.19
N ASP A 267 -24.13 -10.36 9.42
CA ASP A 267 -24.70 -9.32 10.27
C ASP A 267 -23.72 -8.17 10.53
N HIS A 268 -22.42 -8.47 10.67
CA HIS A 268 -21.41 -7.43 10.86
C HIS A 268 -21.39 -6.40 9.72
N VAL A 269 -21.51 -6.88 8.47
CA VAL A 269 -21.52 -6.01 7.29
C VAL A 269 -22.80 -5.18 7.27
N ARG A 270 -23.94 -5.82 7.58
CA ARG A 270 -25.23 -5.13 7.69
C ARG A 270 -25.19 -3.99 8.70
N THR A 271 -24.68 -4.25 9.90
CA THR A 271 -24.58 -3.23 10.95
C THR A 271 -23.71 -2.05 10.51
N ARG A 272 -22.57 -2.31 9.84
CA ARG A 272 -21.71 -1.24 9.31
C ARG A 272 -22.41 -0.39 8.25
N VAL A 273 -23.17 -1.00 7.34
CA VAL A 273 -23.94 -0.28 6.31
C VAL A 273 -25.06 0.56 6.94
N LEU A 274 -25.82 -0.01 7.88
CA LEU A 274 -26.91 0.71 8.55
C LEU A 274 -26.41 1.90 9.37
N VAL A 275 -25.27 1.75 10.06
CA VAL A 275 -24.63 2.85 10.81
C VAL A 275 -24.14 3.97 9.90
N TRP A 276 -23.78 3.68 8.64
CA TRP A 276 -23.39 4.71 7.67
C TRP A 276 -24.57 5.48 7.09
N LEU A 277 -25.75 4.88 7.05
CA LEU A 277 -26.96 5.48 6.46
C LEU A 277 -27.77 6.32 7.46
N ASN A 278 -27.63 6.05 8.77
CA ASN A 278 -28.27 6.78 9.87
C ASN A 278 -27.34 7.82 10.47
#